data_AF-A0A2L2WSM0-F1
#
_entry.id   AF-A0A2L2WSM0-F1
#
_cell.length_a   1.000
_cell.length_b   1.000
_cell.length_c   1.000
_cell.angle_alpha   90.00
_cell.angle_beta   90.00
_cell.angle_gamma   90.00
#
_symmetry.space_group_name_H-M   'P 1'
#
loop_
_entity.id
_entity.type
_entity.pdbx_description
1 polymer ?
#
loop_
_entity_poly.entity_id
_entity_poly.type
_entity_poly.pdbx_seq_one_letter_code
_entity_poly.pdbx_strand_id
1 'polypeptide(L)'
;MDSIRERVRQAMEWLKDNRLFNSNRAIAEKMGYNPSVVSQVITGKSNVSERFVKSLCSIYPPLSFEWIWSGNGSMIQETAARQQESDPEPPQFDRFSYILADMAEIIKNMTAFMGPMNNRLERLEKRIDEQAKEIERLRSELSAKEKAATSRKK
;
A
#
# COMPACT_ATOMS: atom_id res chain seq x y z
N MET A 1 -3.42 -38.66 -8.50
CA MET A 1 -4.61 -38.40 -7.67
C MET A 1 -4.20 -37.46 -6.56
N ASP A 2 -4.49 -36.18 -6.70
CA ASP A 2 -4.09 -35.18 -5.71
C ASP A 2 -4.81 -35.41 -4.39
N SER A 3 -4.05 -35.78 -3.36
CA SER A 3 -4.61 -35.97 -2.02
C SER A 3 -5.03 -34.62 -1.44
N ILE A 4 -6.08 -34.60 -0.61
CA ILE A 4 -6.52 -33.40 0.13
C ILE A 4 -5.37 -32.65 0.82
N ARG A 5 -4.38 -33.38 1.32
CA ARG A 5 -3.16 -32.85 1.94
C ARG A 5 -2.33 -32.03 0.96
N GLU A 6 -2.21 -32.47 -0.28
CA GLU A 6 -1.46 -31.76 -1.31
C GLU A 6 -2.12 -30.42 -1.63
N ARG A 7 -3.45 -30.39 -1.72
CA ARG A 7 -4.20 -29.14 -1.89
C ARG A 7 -4.09 -28.21 -0.69
N VAL A 8 -4.07 -28.73 0.53
CA VAL A 8 -3.76 -27.95 1.74
C VAL A 8 -2.37 -27.33 1.64
N ARG A 9 -1.38 -28.10 1.20
CA ARG A 9 0.00 -27.61 1.03
C ARG A 9 0.06 -26.49 -0.01
N GLN A 10 -0.54 -26.70 -1.17
CA GLN A 10 -0.62 -25.73 -2.25
C GLN A 10 -1.32 -24.44 -1.80
N ALA A 11 -2.44 -24.54 -1.10
CA ALA A 11 -3.14 -23.37 -0.55
C ALA A 11 -2.25 -22.58 0.42
N MET A 12 -1.54 -23.27 1.32
CA MET A 12 -0.63 -22.61 2.25
C MET A 12 0.59 -21.99 1.58
N GLU A 13 1.14 -22.62 0.54
CA GLU A 13 2.23 -22.07 -0.27
C GLU A 13 1.77 -20.83 -1.04
N TRP A 14 0.61 -20.90 -1.70
CA TRP A 14 0.02 -19.75 -2.39
C TRP A 14 -0.21 -18.56 -1.46
N LEU A 15 -0.70 -18.78 -0.24
CA LEU A 15 -0.86 -17.73 0.77
C LEU A 15 0.47 -17.04 1.14
N LYS A 16 1.58 -17.78 1.15
CA LYS A 16 2.92 -17.22 1.42
C LYS A 16 3.48 -16.49 0.21
N ASP A 17 3.32 -17.05 -0.99
CA ASP A 17 3.84 -16.47 -2.23
C ASP A 17 3.18 -15.13 -2.55
N ASN A 18 1.90 -14.98 -2.22
CA ASN A 18 1.15 -13.72 -2.33
C ASN A 18 1.40 -12.75 -1.17
N ARG A 19 2.37 -13.03 -0.29
CA ARG A 19 2.75 -12.22 0.89
C ARG A 19 1.59 -11.94 1.86
N LEU A 20 0.56 -12.78 1.87
CA LEU A 20 -0.53 -12.70 2.86
C LEU A 20 -0.07 -13.19 4.23
N PHE A 21 0.87 -14.15 4.25
CA PHE A 21 1.46 -14.68 5.48
C PHE A 21 2.97 -14.91 5.33
N ASN A 22 3.72 -14.61 6.38
CA ASN A 22 5.19 -14.70 6.37
C ASN A 22 5.73 -16.12 6.65
N SER A 23 4.92 -17.02 7.22
CA SER A 23 5.36 -18.39 7.55
C SER A 23 4.18 -19.32 7.83
N ASN A 24 4.43 -20.64 7.80
CA ASN A 24 3.46 -21.64 8.23
C ASN A 24 3.05 -21.45 9.70
N ARG A 25 3.93 -20.90 10.53
CA ARG A 25 3.64 -20.58 11.94
C ARG A 25 2.61 -19.46 12.03
N ALA A 26 2.75 -18.39 11.25
CA ALA A 26 1.80 -17.29 11.22
C ALA A 26 0.40 -17.74 10.75
N ILE A 27 0.35 -18.64 9.76
CA ILE A 27 -0.90 -19.26 9.31
C ILE A 27 -1.53 -20.08 10.46
N ALA A 28 -0.74 -20.91 11.14
CA ALA A 28 -1.21 -21.73 12.26
C ALA A 28 -1.80 -20.89 13.39
N GLU A 29 -1.08 -19.84 13.81
CA GLU A 29 -1.52 -18.90 14.84
C GLU A 29 -2.83 -18.20 14.43
N LYS A 30 -2.96 -17.79 13.16
CA LYS A 30 -4.17 -17.15 12.65
C LYS A 30 -5.37 -18.10 12.58
N MET A 31 -5.13 -19.37 12.27
CA MET A 31 -6.16 -20.42 12.33
C MET A 31 -6.54 -20.79 13.79
N GLY A 32 -5.77 -20.34 14.79
CA GLY A 32 -5.96 -20.72 16.19
C GLY A 32 -5.46 -22.13 16.51
N TYR A 33 -4.55 -22.67 15.69
CA TYR A 33 -3.93 -23.98 15.89
C TYR A 33 -2.49 -23.85 16.41
N ASN A 34 -2.06 -24.87 17.16
CA ASN A 34 -0.65 -25.00 17.50
C ASN A 34 0.17 -25.28 16.21
N PRO A 35 1.28 -24.56 15.95
CA PRO A 35 2.14 -24.78 14.78
C PRO A 35 2.59 -26.23 14.59
N SER A 36 2.80 -26.97 15.68
CA SER A 36 3.13 -28.39 15.63
C SER A 36 2.00 -29.21 15.01
N VAL A 37 0.73 -28.93 15.33
CA VAL A 37 -0.43 -29.63 14.77
C VAL A 37 -0.54 -29.40 13.27
N VAL A 38 -0.40 -28.15 12.83
CA VAL A 38 -0.39 -27.80 11.41
C VAL A 38 0.75 -28.51 10.67
N SER A 39 1.94 -28.57 11.27
CA SER A 39 3.09 -29.32 10.71
C SER A 39 2.80 -30.82 10.57
N GLN A 40 2.15 -31.46 11.56
CA GLN A 40 1.75 -32.87 11.47
C GLN A 40 0.76 -33.11 10.33
N VAL A 41 -0.18 -32.20 10.11
CA VAL A 41 -1.16 -32.30 9.00
C VAL A 41 -0.46 -32.17 7.64
N ILE A 42 0.44 -31.20 7.47
CA ILE A 42 1.20 -31.00 6.21
C ILE A 42 2.11 -32.19 5.93
N THR A 43 2.79 -32.72 6.95
CA THR A 43 3.70 -33.89 6.82
C THR A 43 2.96 -35.22 6.71
N GLY A 44 1.62 -35.23 6.83
CA GLY A 44 0.80 -36.43 6.71
C GLY A 44 0.81 -37.34 7.95
N LYS A 45 1.39 -36.89 9.06
CA LYS A 45 1.34 -37.58 10.36
C LYS A 45 -0.03 -37.43 11.05
N SER A 46 -0.87 -36.53 10.57
CA SER A 46 -2.25 -36.36 11.02
C SER A 46 -3.19 -36.17 9.83
N ASN A 47 -4.41 -36.68 9.96
CA ASN A 47 -5.43 -36.53 8.92
C ASN A 47 -5.93 -35.08 8.84
N VAL A 48 -6.21 -34.63 7.61
CA VAL A 48 -6.88 -33.35 7.37
C VAL A 48 -8.34 -33.50 7.81
N SER A 49 -8.77 -32.68 8.77
CA SER A 49 -10.17 -32.64 9.19
C SER A 49 -10.93 -31.52 8.48
N GLU A 50 -12.25 -31.67 8.37
CA GLU A 50 -13.10 -30.63 7.79
C GLU A 50 -12.98 -29.31 8.54
N ARG A 51 -12.93 -29.37 9.87
CA ARG A 51 -12.73 -28.21 10.75
C ARG A 51 -11.42 -27.49 10.45
N PHE A 52 -10.35 -28.23 10.15
CA PHE A 52 -9.07 -27.66 9.77
C PHE A 52 -9.18 -26.88 8.46
N VAL A 53 -9.81 -27.46 7.43
CA VAL A 53 -9.98 -26.79 6.13
C VAL A 53 -10.90 -25.57 6.25
N LYS A 54 -12.00 -25.67 7.01
CA LYS A 54 -12.88 -24.53 7.30
C LYS A 54 -12.13 -23.40 8.01
N SER A 55 -11.28 -23.73 8.98
CA SER A 55 -10.43 -22.74 9.65
C SER A 55 -9.44 -22.10 8.68
N LEU A 56 -8.83 -22.87 7.77
CA LEU A 56 -7.95 -22.34 6.73
C LEU A 56 -8.69 -21.41 5.75
N CYS A 57 -9.94 -21.71 5.40
CA CYS A 57 -10.75 -20.83 4.55
C CYS A 57 -11.20 -19.58 5.31
N SER A 58 -11.39 -19.66 6.64
CA SER A 58 -11.79 -18.49 7.44
C SER A 58 -10.70 -17.42 7.54
N ILE A 59 -9.42 -17.79 7.43
CA ILE A 59 -8.33 -16.81 7.49
C ILE A 59 -8.17 -16.03 6.17
N TYR A 60 -8.66 -16.58 5.06
CA TYR A 60 -8.67 -15.93 3.76
C TYR A 60 -9.95 -16.32 3.00
N PRO A 61 -11.04 -15.54 3.12
CA PRO A 61 -12.35 -15.87 2.56
C PRO A 61 -12.40 -16.22 1.07
N PRO A 62 -11.54 -15.66 0.19
CA PRO A 62 -11.49 -16.07 -1.21
C PRO A 62 -10.95 -17.49 -1.45
N LEU A 63 -10.41 -18.18 -0.43
CA LEU A 63 -9.95 -19.56 -0.57
C LEU A 63 -11.14 -20.54 -0.63
N SER A 64 -11.17 -21.39 -1.65
CA SER A 64 -12.25 -22.35 -1.88
C SER A 64 -12.13 -23.59 -0.99
N PHE A 65 -13.11 -23.78 -0.10
CA PHE A 65 -13.24 -25.02 0.66
C PHE A 65 -13.44 -26.25 -0.25
N GLU A 66 -14.31 -26.15 -1.26
CA GLU A 66 -14.64 -27.25 -2.17
C GLU A 66 -13.42 -27.70 -3.00
N TRP A 67 -12.56 -26.75 -3.37
CA TRP A 67 -11.33 -27.10 -4.04
C TRP A 67 -10.41 -27.89 -3.12
N ILE A 68 -10.21 -27.45 -1.87
CA ILE A 68 -9.34 -28.17 -0.93
C ILE A 68 -9.93 -29.55 -0.58
N TRP A 69 -11.21 -29.60 -0.20
CA TRP A 69 -11.86 -30.81 0.30
C TRP A 69 -12.11 -31.82 -0.83
N SER A 70 -12.83 -31.40 -1.86
CA SER A 70 -13.37 -32.24 -2.93
C SER A 70 -12.49 -32.25 -4.18
N GLY A 71 -11.58 -31.29 -4.33
CA GLY A 71 -10.78 -31.11 -5.56
C GLY A 71 -11.54 -30.44 -6.70
N ASN A 72 -12.74 -29.91 -6.42
CA ASN A 72 -13.63 -29.36 -7.44
C ASN A 72 -13.50 -27.83 -7.55
N GLY A 73 -13.50 -27.31 -8.78
CA GLY A 73 -13.41 -25.88 -9.05
C GLY A 73 -11.98 -25.33 -8.98
N SER A 74 -11.85 -24.06 -8.59
CA SER A 74 -10.58 -23.33 -8.50
C SER A 74 -10.18 -23.06 -7.05
N MET A 75 -8.88 -22.99 -6.77
CA MET A 75 -8.34 -22.73 -5.44
C MET A 75 -8.82 -21.38 -4.87
N ILE A 76 -8.80 -20.34 -5.69
CA ILE A 76 -9.28 -19.00 -5.33
C ILE A 76 -10.62 -18.78 -6.01
N GLN A 77 -11.63 -18.48 -5.20
CA GLN A 77 -12.91 -17.99 -5.68
C GLN A 77 -12.67 -16.53 -6.08
N GLU A 78 -12.79 -16.26 -7.38
CA GLU A 78 -12.86 -14.89 -7.85
C GLU A 78 -14.08 -14.28 -7.17
N THR A 79 -13.86 -13.30 -6.29
CA THR A 79 -14.93 -12.59 -5.62
C THR A 79 -15.69 -11.82 -6.68
N ALA A 80 -16.67 -12.48 -7.31
CA ALA A 80 -17.75 -11.84 -8.00
C ALA A 80 -18.48 -11.03 -6.92
N ALA A 81 -18.09 -9.76 -6.77
CA ALA A 81 -18.89 -8.80 -6.04
C ALA A 81 -20.31 -8.85 -6.64
N ARG A 82 -21.28 -9.17 -5.78
CA ARG A 82 -22.73 -9.14 -6.01
C ARG A 82 -23.28 -10.14 -7.04
N GLN A 83 -23.76 -11.26 -6.53
CA GLN A 83 -25.13 -11.65 -6.88
C GLN A 83 -26.06 -10.76 -6.05
N GLN A 84 -26.53 -9.66 -6.64
CA GLN A 84 -27.67 -8.90 -6.13
C GLN A 84 -28.84 -9.19 -7.06
N GLU A 85 -29.96 -9.57 -6.45
CA GLU A 85 -31.25 -9.78 -7.11
C GLU A 85 -31.62 -8.62 -8.04
N SER A 86 -32.08 -8.97 -9.24
CA SER A 86 -32.90 -8.20 -10.18
C SER A 86 -33.02 -6.67 -9.97
N ASP A 87 -32.21 -5.91 -10.72
CA ASP A 87 -32.56 -4.57 -11.23
C ASP A 87 -31.74 -4.34 -12.51
N PRO A 88 -32.27 -3.68 -13.57
CA PRO A 88 -31.53 -3.54 -14.82
C PRO A 88 -30.31 -2.66 -14.59
N GLU A 89 -29.12 -3.15 -14.97
CA GLU A 89 -27.88 -2.39 -14.88
C GLU A 89 -28.04 -1.00 -15.53
N PRO A 90 -27.83 0.10 -14.80
CA PRO A 90 -27.66 1.38 -15.45
C PRO A 90 -26.38 1.34 -16.30
N PRO A 91 -26.40 1.97 -17.49
CA PRO A 91 -25.34 1.82 -18.49
C PRO A 91 -23.97 2.21 -17.93
N GLN A 92 -22.95 1.43 -18.29
CA GLN A 92 -21.54 1.51 -17.84
C GLN A 92 -20.91 2.92 -17.90
N PHE A 93 -21.55 3.87 -18.58
CA PHE A 93 -21.19 5.28 -18.65
C PHE A 93 -21.14 5.97 -17.27
N ASP A 94 -21.91 5.52 -16.28
CA ASP A 94 -21.99 6.23 -14.99
C ASP A 94 -20.81 5.96 -14.05
N ARG A 95 -20.15 4.80 -14.14
CA ARG A 95 -18.96 4.55 -13.28
C ARG A 95 -17.79 5.47 -13.63
N PHE A 96 -17.67 5.85 -14.89
CA PHE A 96 -16.68 6.84 -15.33
C PHE A 96 -17.06 8.27 -14.95
N SER A 97 -18.37 8.59 -14.87
CA SER A 97 -18.85 9.94 -14.48
C SER A 97 -18.50 10.27 -13.03
N TYR A 98 -18.70 9.33 -12.11
CA TYR A 98 -18.34 9.49 -10.69
C TYR A 98 -16.83 9.64 -10.48
N ILE A 99 -16.01 8.84 -11.18
CA ILE A 99 -14.54 8.95 -11.10
C ILE A 99 -14.06 10.30 -11.64
N LEU A 100 -14.63 10.79 -12.74
CA LEU A 100 -14.28 12.09 -13.31
C LEU A 100 -14.69 13.25 -12.39
N ALA A 101 -15.82 13.14 -11.71
CA ALA A 101 -16.26 14.13 -10.73
C ALA A 101 -15.30 14.21 -9.53
N ASP A 102 -14.93 13.07 -8.94
CA ASP A 102 -13.95 13.00 -7.85
C ASP A 102 -12.57 13.52 -8.28
N MET A 103 -12.12 13.18 -9.49
CA MET A 103 -10.87 13.68 -10.04
C MET A 103 -10.90 15.20 -10.26
N ALA A 104 -12.03 15.76 -10.71
CA ALA A 104 -12.19 17.19 -10.88
C ALA A 104 -12.11 17.95 -9.55
N GLU A 105 -12.71 17.41 -8.48
CA GLU A 105 -12.64 17.96 -7.12
C GLU A 105 -11.18 17.97 -6.61
N ILE A 106 -10.44 16.89 -6.83
CA ILE A 106 -9.02 16.77 -6.48
C ILE A 106 -8.17 17.79 -7.23
N ILE A 107 -8.38 17.92 -8.54
CA ILE A 107 -7.64 18.88 -9.40
C ILE A 107 -7.91 20.32 -8.96
N LYS A 108 -9.16 20.65 -8.64
CA LYS A 108 -9.53 21.98 -8.15
C LYS A 108 -8.83 22.32 -6.83
N ASN A 109 -8.80 21.37 -5.89
CA ASN A 109 -8.12 21.54 -4.61
C ASN A 109 -6.59 21.67 -4.77
N MET A 110 -5.97 20.85 -5.64
CA MET A 110 -4.54 20.96 -5.96
C MET A 110 -4.19 22.32 -6.59
N THR A 111 -5.02 22.80 -7.52
CA THR A 111 -4.79 24.07 -8.23
C THR A 111 -4.90 25.26 -7.27
N ALA A 112 -5.87 25.23 -6.36
CA ALA A 112 -6.05 26.26 -5.33
C ALA A 112 -4.84 26.36 -4.39
N PHE A 113 -4.14 25.26 -4.12
CA PHE A 113 -2.95 25.24 -3.27
C PHE A 113 -1.66 25.63 -4.01
N MET A 114 -1.49 25.19 -5.26
CA MET A 114 -0.28 25.47 -6.05
C MET A 114 -0.05 26.95 -6.30
N GLY A 115 -1.11 27.73 -6.59
CA GLY A 115 -0.99 29.16 -6.88
C GLY A 115 -0.31 29.96 -5.75
N PRO A 116 -0.83 29.93 -4.51
CA PRO A 116 -0.19 30.55 -3.36
C PRO A 116 1.22 30.04 -3.08
N MET A 117 1.50 28.76 -3.34
CA MET A 117 2.82 28.17 -3.12
C MET A 117 3.86 28.73 -4.10
N ASN A 118 3.51 28.84 -5.39
CA ASN A 118 4.35 29.46 -6.41
C ASN A 118 4.65 30.93 -6.07
N ASN A 119 3.64 31.68 -5.62
CA ASN A 119 3.82 33.07 -5.19
C ASN A 119 4.73 33.21 -3.95
N ARG A 120 4.75 32.21 -3.04
CA ARG A 120 5.68 32.20 -1.91
C ARG A 120 7.09 31.85 -2.36
N LEU A 121 7.23 30.92 -3.31
CA LEU A 121 8.51 30.54 -3.89
C LEU A 121 9.19 31.76 -4.53
N GLU A 122 8.48 32.48 -5.39
CA GLU A 122 8.99 33.69 -6.06
C GLU A 122 9.42 34.77 -5.06
N ARG A 123 8.64 34.98 -3.99
CA ARG A 123 9.02 35.93 -2.92
C ARG A 123 10.26 35.48 -2.15
N LEU A 124 10.42 34.18 -1.91
CA LEU A 124 11.59 33.64 -1.23
C LEU A 124 12.84 33.80 -2.09
N GLU A 125 12.74 33.49 -3.39
CA GLU A 125 13.83 33.69 -4.36
C GLU A 125 14.26 35.16 -4.39
N LYS A 126 13.30 36.10 -4.48
CA LYS A 126 13.60 37.53 -4.46
C LYS A 126 14.30 37.98 -3.16
N ARG A 127 13.85 37.46 -2.01
CA ARG A 127 14.47 37.76 -0.72
C ARG A 127 15.90 37.23 -0.63
N ILE A 128 16.17 36.05 -1.18
CA ILE A 128 17.52 35.48 -1.24
C ILE A 128 18.43 36.40 -2.06
N ASP A 129 17.98 36.88 -3.22
CA ASP A 129 18.75 37.81 -4.06
C ASP A 129 19.01 39.15 -3.37
N GLU A 130 18.02 39.71 -2.69
CA GLU A 130 18.15 40.96 -1.93
C GLU A 130 19.15 40.80 -0.78
N GLN A 131 19.07 39.70 -0.03
CA GLN A 131 20.01 39.41 1.05
C GLN A 131 21.43 39.19 0.52
N ALA A 132 21.60 38.53 -0.62
CA ALA A 132 22.90 38.35 -1.25
C ALA A 132 23.55 39.69 -1.62
N LYS A 133 22.78 40.62 -2.20
CA LYS A 133 23.25 41.98 -2.53
C LYS A 133 23.63 42.77 -1.28
N GLU A 134 22.85 42.68 -0.22
CA GLU A 134 23.13 43.39 1.03
C GLU A 134 24.41 42.85 1.70
N ILE A 135 24.61 41.52 1.69
CA ILE A 135 25.85 40.91 2.19
C ILE A 135 27.07 41.44 1.42
N GLU A 136 26.97 41.53 0.09
CA GLU A 136 28.08 42.01 -0.74
C GLU A 136 28.39 43.49 -0.47
N ARG A 137 27.36 44.31 -0.29
CA ARG A 137 27.51 45.72 0.09
C ARG A 137 28.17 45.87 1.45
N LEU A 138 27.68 45.16 2.47
CA LEU A 138 28.25 45.21 3.82
C LEU A 138 29.71 44.74 3.85
N ARG A 139 30.05 43.70 3.07
CA ARG A 139 31.45 43.24 2.89
C ARG A 139 32.32 44.33 2.29
N SER A 140 31.83 45.03 1.27
CA SER A 140 32.56 46.14 0.63
C SER A 140 32.77 47.32 1.59
N GLU A 141 31.74 47.70 2.35
CA GLU A 141 31.82 48.77 3.35
C GLU A 141 32.80 48.41 4.50
N LEU A 142 32.78 47.17 4.98
CA LEU A 142 33.73 46.67 5.97
C LEU A 142 35.16 46.74 5.45
N SER A 143 35.41 46.26 4.23
CA SER A 143 36.75 46.31 3.61
C SER A 143 37.28 47.75 3.46
N ALA A 144 36.42 48.70 3.07
CA ALA A 144 36.79 50.11 2.96
C ALA A 144 37.12 50.72 4.34
N LYS A 145 36.34 50.40 5.37
CA LYS A 145 36.60 50.85 6.75
C LYS A 145 37.90 50.27 7.32
N GLU A 146 38.20 49.00 7.05
CA GLU A 146 39.47 48.37 7.46
C GLU A 146 40.69 49.06 6.81
N LYS A 147 40.62 49.35 5.51
CA LYS A 147 41.69 50.09 4.80
C LYS A 147 41.88 51.52 5.34
N ALA A 148 40.79 52.23 5.65
CA ALA A 148 40.85 53.57 6.24
C ALA A 148 41.43 53.55 7.67
N ALA A 149 41.06 52.55 8.48
CA ALA A 149 41.57 52.40 9.85
C ALA A 149 43.07 52.03 9.88
N THR A 150 43.53 51.23 8.94
CA THR A 150 44.94 50.85 8.81
C THR A 150 45.82 51.97 8.26
N SER A 151 45.31 52.78 7.32
CA SER A 151 46.03 53.95 6.77
C SER A 151 46.19 55.10 7.78
N ARG A 152 45.31 55.21 8.79
CA ARG A 152 45.38 56.29 9.80
C ARG A 152 46.32 55.96 10.97
N LYS A 153 46.82 54.72 11.04
CA LYS A 153 47.72 54.21 12.09
C LYS A 153 49.20 54.16 11.66
N LYS A 154 49.51 54.57 10.44
CA LYS A 154 50.85 54.58 9.84
C LYS A 154 51.25 56.03 9.54
#